data_AF-A0A4Q1UDV0-F1
#
_entry.id   AF-A0A4Q1UDV0-F1
#
_cell.length_a   1.000
_cell.length_b   1.000
_cell.length_c   1.000
_cell.angle_alpha   90.00
_cell.angle_beta   90.00
_cell.angle_gamma   90.00
#
_symmetry.space_group_name_H-M   'P 1'
#
loop_
_entity.id
_entity.type
_entity.pdbx_description
1 polymer ?
#
loop_
_entity_poly.entity_id
_entity_poly.type
_entity_poly.pdbx_seq_one_letter_code
_entity_poly.pdbx_strand_id
1 'polypeptide(L)'
;MLDLLAWKDQLDDRRTAVEENPRAAEKREAADDAAAQLMSNALKANLSDGLQILRGDIGNIVVQGLDDYAMRPIRSSTGPVETARFHYDLHNFDFDGGLGFVQKKTGEAPRLDALRKLAERQRGHSFILLLTVNVRNTVGPNIADYLDRLQRQDPAGTIAWYLARGPGEVEYRLKAIVPVLMGQIAQAQGFELRCLPPVAYTGHQQARMVHFAFEFLAEDLVFAGVNRQTTEDMLTLPMLEAKDGALALATIQHPQFKPEKCRPILTHLGSGYVDSLLC
;
A
#
# COMPACT_ATOMS: atom_id res chain seq x y z
N MET A 1 -9.35 12.86 -5.29
CA MET A 1 -9.28 13.55 -6.62
C MET A 1 -7.91 14.15 -6.90
N LEU A 2 -7.24 14.78 -5.93
CA LEU A 2 -5.90 15.36 -6.14
C LEU A 2 -4.91 14.34 -6.70
N ASP A 3 -4.91 13.10 -6.19
CA ASP A 3 -4.02 12.04 -6.71
C ASP A 3 -4.32 11.70 -8.18
N LEU A 4 -5.60 11.56 -8.54
CA LEU A 4 -6.00 11.32 -9.92
C LEU A 4 -5.59 12.45 -10.86
N LEU A 5 -5.63 13.70 -10.38
CA LEU A 5 -5.18 14.86 -11.15
C LEU A 5 -3.66 14.90 -11.29
N ALA A 6 -2.94 14.59 -10.22
CA ALA A 6 -1.48 14.57 -10.20
C ALA A 6 -0.91 13.48 -11.12
N TRP A 7 -1.64 12.37 -11.28
CA TRP A 7 -1.22 11.23 -12.09
C TRP A 7 -1.98 11.10 -13.42
N LYS A 8 -2.77 12.11 -13.80
CA LYS A 8 -3.69 11.99 -14.94
C LYS A 8 -3.00 11.61 -16.25
N ASP A 9 -1.75 12.01 -16.43
CA ASP A 9 -0.97 11.79 -17.65
C ASP A 9 -0.30 10.39 -17.66
N GLN A 10 -0.32 9.71 -16.51
CA GLN A 10 0.21 8.35 -16.31
C GLN A 10 -0.89 7.30 -16.18
N LEU A 11 -2.15 7.71 -16.00
CA LEU A 11 -3.29 6.82 -15.81
C LEU A 11 -4.05 6.59 -17.12
N ASP A 12 -4.48 5.34 -17.35
CA ASP A 12 -5.33 4.93 -18.48
C ASP A 12 -6.72 5.61 -18.43
N ASP A 13 -7.53 5.41 -19.45
CA ASP A 13 -8.88 5.98 -19.58
C ASP A 13 -9.87 5.51 -18.50
N ARG A 14 -9.71 4.30 -17.96
CA ARG A 14 -10.64 3.69 -16.98
C ARG A 14 -10.09 3.71 -15.56
N ARG A 15 -10.82 4.39 -14.67
CA ARG A 15 -10.42 4.64 -13.28
C ARG A 15 -11.57 4.32 -12.34
N THR A 16 -11.26 3.71 -11.21
CA THR A 16 -12.23 3.56 -10.11
C THR A 16 -11.68 4.23 -8.87
N ALA A 17 -12.41 5.24 -8.39
CA ALA A 17 -12.20 5.85 -7.10
C ALA A 17 -13.18 5.25 -6.08
N VAL A 18 -12.77 5.24 -4.81
CA VAL A 18 -13.63 4.82 -3.70
C VAL A 18 -13.79 6.00 -2.76
N GLU A 19 -15.03 6.36 -2.47
CA GLU A 19 -15.39 7.34 -1.45
C GLU A 19 -15.89 6.58 -0.21
N GLU A 20 -15.26 6.82 0.95
CA GLU A 20 -15.72 6.17 2.18
C GLU A 20 -17.05 6.75 2.64
N ASN A 21 -18.05 5.88 2.83
CA ASN A 21 -19.36 6.30 3.31
C ASN A 21 -19.32 6.53 4.83
N PRO A 22 -19.72 7.72 5.33
CA PRO A 22 -19.83 7.94 6.75
C PRO A 22 -20.94 7.07 7.35
N ARG A 23 -20.65 6.43 8.50
CA ARG A 23 -21.55 5.46 9.14
C ARG A 23 -22.89 6.03 9.63
N ALA A 24 -22.96 7.34 9.88
CA ALA A 24 -24.16 8.00 10.39
C ALA A 24 -25.10 8.40 9.24
N ALA A 25 -26.40 8.10 9.36
CA ALA A 25 -27.40 8.38 8.32
C ALA A 25 -27.46 9.86 7.91
N GLU A 26 -27.38 10.78 8.87
CA GLU A 26 -27.34 12.24 8.63
C GLU A 26 -26.12 12.70 7.82
N LYS A 27 -25.06 11.88 7.75
CA LYS A 27 -23.87 12.19 6.97
C LYS A 27 -23.91 11.62 5.55
N ARG A 28 -24.94 10.83 5.21
CA ARG A 28 -25.07 10.23 3.87
C ARG A 28 -25.39 11.25 2.79
N GLU A 29 -26.31 12.17 3.08
CA GLU A 29 -26.63 13.27 2.15
C GLU A 29 -25.39 14.13 1.86
N ALA A 30 -24.61 14.46 2.89
CA ALA A 30 -23.34 15.16 2.71
C ALA A 30 -22.30 14.36 1.91
N ALA A 31 -22.33 13.02 1.98
CA ALA A 31 -21.45 12.16 1.18
C ALA A 31 -21.89 12.10 -0.29
N ASP A 32 -23.20 12.10 -0.55
CA ASP A 32 -23.76 12.19 -1.89
C ASP A 32 -23.41 13.55 -2.54
N ASP A 33 -23.54 14.64 -1.79
CA ASP A 33 -23.12 15.98 -2.22
C ASP A 33 -21.62 16.06 -2.50
N ALA A 34 -20.80 15.49 -1.60
CA ALA A 34 -19.34 15.44 -1.77
C ALA A 34 -18.98 14.69 -3.05
N ALA A 35 -19.65 13.58 -3.34
CA ALA A 35 -19.39 12.81 -4.53
C ALA A 35 -19.89 13.46 -5.82
N ALA A 36 -21.05 14.14 -5.77
CA ALA A 36 -21.51 14.97 -6.88
C ALA A 36 -20.50 16.09 -7.18
N GLN A 37 -19.96 16.71 -6.13
CA GLN A 37 -18.90 17.71 -6.26
C GLN A 37 -17.62 17.13 -6.84
N LEU A 38 -17.23 15.91 -6.45
CA LEU A 38 -16.09 15.20 -7.01
C LEU A 38 -16.27 14.92 -8.50
N MET A 39 -17.44 14.44 -8.92
CA MET A 39 -17.72 14.24 -10.34
C MET A 39 -17.75 15.56 -11.12
N SER A 40 -18.30 16.63 -10.56
CA SER A 40 -18.24 17.96 -11.18
C SER A 40 -16.79 18.42 -11.37
N ASN A 41 -15.92 18.18 -10.38
CA ASN A 41 -14.50 18.52 -10.46
C ASN A 41 -13.76 17.65 -11.47
N ALA A 42 -14.08 16.34 -11.53
CA ALA A 42 -13.51 15.44 -12.53
C ALA A 42 -13.89 15.86 -13.96
N LEU A 43 -15.16 16.25 -14.17
CA LEU A 43 -15.64 16.77 -15.46
C LEU A 43 -14.87 18.04 -15.86
N LYS A 44 -14.73 19.01 -14.94
CA LYS A 44 -13.96 20.25 -15.19
C LYS A 44 -12.50 19.99 -15.53
N ALA A 45 -11.95 18.87 -15.07
CA ALA A 45 -10.57 18.46 -15.32
C ALA A 45 -10.40 17.52 -16.53
N ASN A 46 -11.46 17.25 -17.30
CA ASN A 46 -11.48 16.27 -18.38
C ASN A 46 -11.07 14.85 -17.94
N LEU A 47 -11.47 14.47 -16.73
CA LEU A 47 -11.25 13.12 -16.17
C LEU A 47 -12.54 12.32 -16.01
N SER A 48 -13.69 12.87 -16.41
CA SER A 48 -15.00 12.22 -16.23
C SER A 48 -15.14 10.96 -17.07
N ASP A 49 -14.53 10.95 -18.26
CA ASP A 49 -14.63 9.82 -19.18
C ASP A 49 -13.87 8.63 -18.59
N GLY A 50 -14.58 7.53 -18.38
CA GLY A 50 -14.05 6.29 -17.79
C GLY A 50 -13.80 6.34 -16.28
N LEU A 51 -14.16 7.41 -15.58
CA LEU A 51 -14.14 7.46 -14.11
C LEU A 51 -15.42 6.87 -13.51
N GLN A 52 -15.25 5.95 -12.58
CA GLN A 52 -16.29 5.45 -11.69
C GLN A 52 -15.96 5.84 -10.25
N ILE A 53 -16.95 6.28 -9.48
CA ILE A 53 -16.81 6.46 -8.04
C ILE A 53 -17.71 5.43 -7.34
N LEU A 54 -17.08 4.52 -6.58
CA LEU A 54 -17.75 3.56 -5.71
C LEU A 54 -17.91 4.13 -4.30
N ARG A 55 -18.80 3.53 -3.51
CA ARG A 55 -19.13 3.97 -2.16
C ARG A 55 -18.92 2.88 -1.12
N GLY A 56 -18.18 3.20 -0.06
CA GLY A 56 -17.96 2.28 1.07
C GLY A 56 -16.49 2.17 1.44
N ASP A 57 -16.19 1.25 2.36
CA ASP A 57 -14.80 0.95 2.76
C ASP A 57 -14.09 0.18 1.63
N ILE A 58 -12.92 0.66 1.21
CA ILE A 58 -12.15 0.04 0.13
C ILE A 58 -11.79 -1.42 0.43
N GLY A 59 -11.52 -1.76 1.69
CA GLY A 59 -11.24 -3.12 2.11
C GLY A 59 -12.43 -4.03 1.90
N ASN A 60 -13.62 -3.58 2.33
CA ASN A 60 -14.87 -4.30 2.10
C ASN A 60 -15.17 -4.47 0.61
N ILE A 61 -14.99 -3.43 -0.20
CA ILE A 61 -15.20 -3.50 -1.66
C ILE A 61 -14.29 -4.56 -2.29
N VAL A 62 -13.03 -4.60 -1.88
CA VAL A 62 -12.07 -5.58 -2.38
C VAL A 62 -12.44 -6.99 -1.92
N VAL A 63 -12.84 -7.16 -0.67
CA VAL A 63 -13.22 -8.47 -0.15
C VAL A 63 -14.48 -8.98 -0.85
N GLN A 64 -15.54 -8.18 -0.81
CA GLN A 64 -16.88 -8.55 -1.29
C GLN A 64 -16.99 -8.48 -2.81
N GLY A 65 -16.21 -7.63 -3.48
CA GLY A 65 -16.29 -7.39 -4.93
C GLY A 65 -17.36 -6.37 -5.32
N LEU A 66 -18.02 -5.74 -4.35
CA LEU A 66 -19.12 -4.81 -4.51
C LEU A 66 -19.00 -3.66 -3.52
N ASP A 67 -19.52 -2.52 -3.92
CA ASP A 67 -19.72 -1.36 -3.05
C ASP A 67 -21.05 -1.42 -2.29
N ASP A 68 -21.32 -0.41 -1.46
CA ASP A 68 -22.53 -0.33 -0.64
C ASP A 68 -23.84 -0.32 -1.46
N TYR A 69 -23.76 -0.03 -2.76
CA TYR A 69 -24.88 0.00 -3.71
C TYR A 69 -24.87 -1.19 -4.67
N ALA A 70 -24.12 -2.26 -4.34
CA ALA A 70 -23.96 -3.45 -5.16
C ALA A 70 -23.34 -3.17 -6.55
N MET A 71 -22.54 -2.11 -6.67
CA MET A 71 -21.79 -1.80 -7.88
C MET A 71 -20.40 -2.45 -7.86
N ARG A 72 -19.98 -2.99 -9.00
CA ARG A 72 -18.63 -3.55 -9.17
C ARG A 72 -17.66 -2.51 -9.72
N PRO A 73 -16.36 -2.62 -9.44
CA PRO A 73 -15.33 -1.85 -10.14
C PRO A 73 -15.43 -2.03 -11.66
N ILE A 74 -15.26 -0.95 -12.44
CA ILE A 74 -15.47 -0.92 -13.89
C ILE A 74 -14.55 -1.87 -14.68
N ARG A 75 -13.38 -2.22 -14.12
CA ARG A 75 -12.46 -3.22 -14.71
C ARG A 75 -12.62 -4.62 -14.12
N SER A 76 -13.76 -4.91 -13.50
CA SER A 76 -14.04 -6.26 -13.00
C SER A 76 -14.36 -7.23 -14.13
N SER A 77 -13.92 -8.47 -14.02
CA SER A 77 -14.32 -9.54 -14.95
C SER A 77 -15.82 -9.85 -14.85
N THR A 78 -16.40 -10.37 -15.93
CA THR A 78 -17.85 -10.60 -16.09
C THR A 78 -18.38 -11.87 -15.38
N GLY A 79 -17.67 -12.38 -14.37
CA GLY A 79 -18.03 -13.62 -13.66
C GLY A 79 -18.84 -13.42 -12.37
N PRO A 80 -19.02 -14.48 -11.54
CA PRO A 80 -19.52 -14.36 -10.17
C PRO A 80 -18.66 -13.40 -9.34
N VAL A 81 -19.29 -12.59 -8.48
CA VAL A 81 -18.64 -11.52 -7.71
C VAL A 81 -17.46 -12.05 -6.89
N GLU A 82 -17.65 -13.22 -6.29
CA GLU A 82 -16.74 -13.88 -5.36
C GLU A 82 -15.40 -14.24 -6.02
N THR A 83 -15.44 -14.42 -7.35
CA THR A 83 -14.31 -14.83 -8.21
C THR A 83 -13.91 -13.75 -9.21
N ALA A 84 -14.59 -12.60 -9.20
CA ALA A 84 -14.33 -11.53 -10.16
C ALA A 84 -12.91 -10.99 -9.97
N ARG A 85 -12.17 -10.90 -11.07
CA ARG A 85 -10.83 -10.31 -11.11
C ARG A 85 -10.93 -8.82 -11.35
N PHE A 86 -9.98 -8.04 -10.82
CA PHE A 86 -9.96 -6.59 -11.01
C PHE A 86 -8.82 -6.22 -11.97
N HIS A 87 -9.07 -5.97 -13.23
CA HIS A 87 -7.99 -5.73 -14.21
C HIS A 87 -7.47 -4.29 -14.19
N TYR A 88 -6.86 -3.89 -13.06
CA TYR A 88 -6.13 -2.63 -12.90
C TYR A 88 -4.65 -2.93 -12.67
N ASP A 89 -3.80 -2.23 -13.43
CA ASP A 89 -2.34 -2.28 -13.29
C ASP A 89 -1.84 -1.53 -12.05
N LEU A 90 -2.67 -0.66 -11.45
CA LEU A 90 -2.35 0.15 -10.27
C LEU A 90 -3.48 0.14 -9.25
N HIS A 91 -3.14 -0.15 -7.99
CA HIS A 91 -4.00 -0.02 -6.83
C HIS A 91 -3.37 0.95 -5.85
N ASN A 92 -4.12 1.95 -5.39
CA ASN A 92 -3.66 2.89 -4.37
C ASN A 92 -4.55 2.79 -3.14
N PHE A 93 -4.03 2.19 -2.07
CA PHE A 93 -4.73 2.02 -0.80
C PHE A 93 -4.16 2.99 0.23
N ASP A 94 -4.94 4.04 0.52
CA ASP A 94 -4.67 4.96 1.62
C ASP A 94 -5.55 4.58 2.81
N PHE A 95 -5.01 3.77 3.73
CA PHE A 95 -5.77 3.36 4.89
C PHE A 95 -5.68 4.42 5.98
N ASP A 96 -6.83 4.94 6.41
CA ASP A 96 -6.90 5.75 7.63
C ASP A 96 -6.69 4.86 8.87
N GLY A 97 -5.42 4.56 9.16
CA GLY A 97 -4.95 3.93 10.40
C GLY A 97 -4.02 2.75 10.20
N GLY A 98 -3.91 1.88 11.22
CA GLY A 98 -2.95 0.79 11.24
C GLY A 98 -3.41 -0.42 10.42
N LEU A 99 -2.47 -1.14 9.81
CA LEU A 99 -2.76 -2.40 9.11
C LEU A 99 -3.25 -3.51 10.04
N GLY A 100 -2.75 -3.51 11.29
CA GLY A 100 -3.13 -4.47 12.32
C GLY A 100 -4.35 -4.06 13.15
N PHE A 101 -5.17 -3.11 12.67
CA PHE A 101 -6.39 -2.76 13.37
C PHE A 101 -7.32 -3.97 13.43
N VAL A 102 -7.45 -4.55 14.61
CA VAL A 102 -8.35 -5.67 14.86
C VAL A 102 -9.72 -5.14 15.27
N GLN A 103 -10.77 -5.57 14.57
CA GLN A 103 -12.12 -5.24 14.98
C GLN A 103 -12.42 -5.90 16.34
N LYS A 104 -12.68 -5.10 17.38
CA LYS A 104 -12.93 -5.58 18.75
C LYS A 104 -13.97 -6.69 18.86
N LYS A 105 -14.95 -6.72 17.94
CA LYS A 105 -16.05 -7.69 17.96
C LYS A 105 -15.69 -9.03 17.32
N THR A 106 -14.93 -9.02 16.23
CA THR A 106 -14.65 -10.24 15.45
C THR A 106 -13.24 -10.79 15.67
N GLY A 107 -12.30 -9.96 16.14
CA GLY A 107 -10.90 -10.34 16.20
C GLY A 107 -10.19 -10.32 14.83
N GLU A 108 -10.89 -9.91 13.78
CA GLU A 108 -10.37 -9.91 12.40
C GLU A 108 -9.59 -8.63 12.09
N ALA A 109 -8.63 -8.75 11.17
CA ALA A 109 -7.81 -7.66 10.64
C ALA A 109 -8.25 -7.35 9.20
N PRO A 110 -9.36 -6.63 8.99
CA PRO A 110 -10.03 -6.51 7.69
C PRO A 110 -9.14 -5.97 6.57
N ARG A 111 -8.16 -5.13 6.90
CA ARG A 111 -7.20 -4.59 5.94
C ARG A 111 -6.24 -5.64 5.41
N LEU A 112 -5.80 -6.57 6.27
CA LEU A 112 -4.97 -7.69 5.84
C LEU A 112 -5.76 -8.66 4.97
N ASP A 113 -7.04 -8.88 5.31
CA ASP A 113 -7.93 -9.72 4.51
C ASP A 113 -8.19 -9.09 3.14
N ALA A 114 -8.39 -7.76 3.09
CA ALA A 114 -8.49 -7.02 1.84
C ALA A 114 -7.22 -7.12 0.99
N LEU A 115 -6.03 -6.95 1.57
CA LEU A 115 -4.77 -7.09 0.83
C LEU A 115 -4.57 -8.51 0.29
N ARG A 116 -4.90 -9.54 1.08
CA ARG A 116 -4.88 -10.94 0.63
C ARG A 116 -5.86 -11.17 -0.52
N LYS A 117 -7.09 -10.68 -0.37
CA LYS A 117 -8.13 -10.84 -1.39
C LYS A 117 -7.82 -10.03 -2.65
N LEU A 118 -7.16 -8.87 -2.54
CA LEU A 118 -6.65 -8.13 -3.69
C LEU A 118 -5.69 -9.00 -4.49
N ALA A 119 -4.65 -9.53 -3.85
CA ALA A 119 -3.67 -10.39 -4.54
C ALA A 119 -4.35 -11.62 -5.17
N GLU A 120 -5.30 -12.25 -4.47
CA GLU A 120 -6.10 -13.35 -5.04
C GLU A 120 -6.87 -12.93 -6.30
N ARG A 121 -7.58 -11.79 -6.26
CA ARG A 121 -8.33 -11.24 -7.40
C ARG A 121 -7.43 -10.84 -8.57
N GLN A 122 -6.16 -10.55 -8.31
CA GLN A 122 -5.17 -10.20 -9.33
C GLN A 122 -4.42 -11.41 -9.90
N ARG A 123 -4.67 -12.62 -9.42
CA ARG A 123 -3.85 -13.77 -9.80
C ARG A 123 -3.73 -13.93 -11.31
N GLY A 124 -2.49 -13.98 -11.81
CA GLY A 124 -2.17 -14.05 -13.24
C GLY A 124 -2.15 -12.69 -13.96
N HIS A 125 -2.17 -11.57 -13.23
CA HIS A 125 -2.03 -10.23 -13.78
C HIS A 125 -1.05 -9.43 -12.90
N SER A 126 0.05 -8.98 -13.49
CA SER A 126 1.01 -8.14 -12.76
C SER A 126 0.40 -6.78 -12.45
N PHE A 127 0.67 -6.24 -11.27
CA PHE A 127 0.14 -4.94 -10.85
C PHE A 127 1.05 -4.25 -9.84
N ILE A 128 0.86 -2.94 -9.69
CA ILE A 128 1.51 -2.10 -8.68
C ILE A 128 0.52 -1.86 -7.56
N LEU A 129 0.97 -2.08 -6.31
CA LEU A 129 0.25 -1.68 -5.12
C LEU A 129 1.00 -0.53 -4.46
N LEU A 130 0.34 0.62 -4.37
CA LEU A 130 0.71 1.72 -3.50
C LEU A 130 -0.08 1.59 -2.20
N LEU A 131 0.62 1.60 -1.08
CA LEU A 131 0.04 1.40 0.24
C LEU A 131 0.54 2.49 1.18
N THR A 132 -0.38 3.32 1.67
CA THR A 132 -0.08 4.34 2.66
C THR A 132 -0.63 3.92 4.03
N VAL A 133 0.21 4.02 5.05
CA VAL A 133 -0.13 3.64 6.43
C VAL A 133 0.16 4.80 7.38
N ASN A 134 -0.82 5.13 8.23
CA ASN A 134 -0.68 6.12 9.29
C ASN A 134 0.05 5.53 10.52
N VAL A 135 1.11 6.20 10.96
CA VAL A 135 2.02 5.78 12.05
C VAL A 135 1.39 5.90 13.43
N ARG A 136 0.35 6.73 13.61
CA ARG A 136 -0.31 6.92 14.93
C ARG A 136 -0.99 5.64 15.45
N ASN A 137 -1.28 4.70 14.57
CA ASN A 137 -2.00 3.50 14.92
C ASN A 137 -1.04 2.34 15.17
N THR A 138 -1.23 1.68 16.30
CA THR A 138 -0.41 0.57 16.71
C THR A 138 -0.38 -0.48 15.61
N VAL A 139 0.83 -0.96 15.36
CA VAL A 139 1.03 -2.25 14.71
C VAL A 139 0.38 -3.26 15.65
N GLY A 140 -0.83 -3.75 15.32
CA GLY A 140 -1.63 -4.58 16.23
C GLY A 140 -0.83 -5.77 16.79
N PRO A 141 -1.22 -6.36 17.94
CA PRO A 141 -0.43 -7.38 18.64
C PRO A 141 -0.01 -8.56 17.75
N ASN A 142 -0.89 -8.94 16.81
CA ASN A 142 -0.65 -10.01 15.83
C ASN A 142 0.59 -9.79 14.95
N ILE A 143 1.01 -8.53 14.78
CA ILE A 143 2.15 -8.18 13.94
C ILE A 143 3.46 -8.18 14.75
N ALA A 144 3.41 -7.90 16.06
CA ALA A 144 4.56 -8.10 16.94
C ALA A 144 4.93 -9.59 17.01
N ASP A 145 3.92 -10.46 17.21
CA ASP A 145 4.10 -11.93 17.18
C ASP A 145 4.65 -12.43 15.83
N TYR A 146 4.35 -11.70 14.76
CA TYR A 146 4.85 -12.01 13.43
C TYR A 146 6.34 -11.69 13.29
N LEU A 147 6.78 -10.52 13.74
CA LEU A 147 8.20 -10.16 13.76
C LEU A 147 9.01 -11.02 14.72
N ASP A 148 8.46 -11.39 15.87
CA ASP A 148 9.13 -12.28 16.83
C ASP A 148 9.43 -13.65 16.22
N ARG A 149 8.54 -14.16 15.36
CA ARG A 149 8.80 -15.39 14.60
C ARG A 149 9.93 -15.21 13.59
N LEU A 150 9.96 -14.07 12.90
CA LEU A 150 11.01 -13.74 11.95
C LEU A 150 12.36 -13.46 12.63
N GLN A 151 12.36 -12.92 13.85
CA GLN A 151 13.57 -12.66 14.62
C GLN A 151 14.39 -13.93 14.85
N ARG A 152 13.74 -15.10 14.98
CA ARG A 152 14.43 -16.40 15.10
C ARG A 152 15.21 -16.79 13.83
N GLN A 153 14.91 -16.14 12.70
CA GLN A 153 15.51 -16.35 11.39
C GLN A 153 16.42 -15.18 10.98
N ASP A 154 16.66 -14.21 11.87
CA ASP A 154 17.44 -13.00 11.62
C ASP A 154 18.82 -13.07 12.33
N PRO A 155 19.82 -13.73 11.74
CA PRO A 155 21.15 -13.84 12.33
C PRO A 155 21.86 -12.49 12.46
N ALA A 156 21.40 -11.47 11.74
CA ALA A 156 21.97 -10.14 11.67
C ALA A 156 21.48 -9.21 12.79
N GLY A 157 20.37 -9.52 13.46
CA GLY A 157 19.75 -8.66 14.47
C GLY A 157 19.09 -7.41 13.88
N THR A 158 18.87 -7.35 12.56
CA THR A 158 18.19 -6.23 11.89
C THR A 158 16.73 -6.09 12.33
N ILE A 159 16.00 -7.20 12.43
CA ILE A 159 14.63 -7.27 12.96
C ILE A 159 14.62 -6.84 14.43
N ALA A 160 15.58 -7.32 15.22
CA ALA A 160 15.68 -6.93 16.64
C ALA A 160 15.88 -5.41 16.79
N TRP A 161 16.69 -4.79 15.92
CA TRP A 161 16.87 -3.34 15.90
C TRP A 161 15.56 -2.59 15.61
N TYR A 162 14.80 -3.06 14.63
CA TYR A 162 13.49 -2.52 14.28
C TYR A 162 12.47 -2.67 15.41
N LEU A 163 12.41 -3.85 16.04
CA LEU A 163 11.53 -4.13 17.18
C LEU A 163 11.85 -3.26 18.40
N ALA A 164 13.13 -2.95 18.63
CA ALA A 164 13.58 -2.12 19.74
C ALA A 164 13.28 -0.61 19.58
N ARG A 165 12.67 -0.19 18.46
CA ARG A 165 12.33 1.23 18.22
C ARG A 165 11.21 1.72 19.14
N GLY A 166 11.33 2.96 19.60
CA GLY A 166 10.42 3.54 20.57
C GLY A 166 9.00 3.81 20.03
N PRO A 167 8.07 4.23 20.90
CA PRO A 167 6.72 4.66 20.48
C PRO A 167 6.70 5.80 19.46
N GLY A 168 7.72 6.66 19.43
CA GLY A 168 7.85 7.75 18.46
C GLY A 168 8.55 7.38 17.15
N GLU A 169 8.92 6.11 16.98
CA GLU A 169 9.72 5.58 15.87
C GLU A 169 8.99 4.42 15.17
N VAL A 170 7.65 4.46 15.15
CA VAL A 170 6.79 3.38 14.63
C VAL A 170 6.99 3.20 13.12
N GLU A 171 7.35 4.24 12.37
CA GLU A 171 7.62 4.16 10.94
C GLU A 171 8.73 3.17 10.59
N TYR A 172 9.75 3.03 11.44
CA TYR A 172 10.83 2.06 11.25
C TYR A 172 10.34 0.64 11.46
N ARG A 173 9.45 0.42 12.44
CA ARG A 173 8.79 -0.88 12.62
C ARG A 173 7.97 -1.25 11.38
N LEU A 174 7.17 -0.29 10.87
CA LEU A 174 6.41 -0.50 9.63
C LEU A 174 7.32 -0.80 8.44
N LYS A 175 8.45 -0.10 8.31
CA LYS A 175 9.47 -0.32 7.28
C LYS A 175 9.98 -1.77 7.23
N ALA A 176 10.09 -2.43 8.38
CA ALA A 176 10.46 -3.84 8.44
C ALA A 176 9.28 -4.78 8.18
N ILE A 177 8.13 -4.48 8.79
CA ILE A 177 6.97 -5.37 8.80
C ILE A 177 6.31 -5.48 7.45
N VAL A 178 5.96 -4.32 6.88
CA VAL A 178 5.03 -4.26 5.76
C VAL A 178 5.62 -4.97 4.54
N PRO A 179 6.89 -4.75 4.15
CA PRO A 179 7.49 -5.50 3.04
C PRO A 179 7.46 -7.02 3.23
N VAL A 180 7.82 -7.51 4.43
CA VAL A 180 7.88 -8.96 4.70
C VAL A 180 6.48 -9.58 4.68
N LEU A 181 5.50 -8.88 5.25
CA LEU A 181 4.09 -9.29 5.21
C LEU A 181 3.56 -9.34 3.78
N MET A 182 3.82 -8.30 2.97
CA MET A 182 3.41 -8.27 1.57
C MET A 182 4.10 -9.40 0.79
N GLY A 183 5.37 -9.69 1.08
CA GLY A 183 6.12 -10.79 0.45
C GLY A 183 5.43 -12.14 0.63
N GLN A 184 4.87 -12.40 1.82
CA GLN A 184 4.10 -13.61 2.06
C GLN A 184 2.74 -13.61 1.37
N ILE A 185 2.04 -12.48 1.36
CA ILE A 185 0.77 -12.34 0.64
C ILE A 185 0.97 -12.61 -0.85
N ALA A 186 2.01 -12.02 -1.43
CA ALA A 186 2.40 -12.21 -2.83
C ALA A 186 2.74 -13.68 -3.14
N GLN A 187 3.64 -14.27 -2.35
CA GLN A 187 4.07 -15.66 -2.55
C GLN A 187 2.90 -16.65 -2.43
N ALA A 188 1.98 -16.44 -1.49
CA ALA A 188 0.80 -17.28 -1.31
C ALA A 188 -0.14 -17.25 -2.53
N GLN A 189 -0.10 -16.18 -3.32
CA GLN A 189 -0.91 -16.02 -4.53
C GLN A 189 -0.12 -16.23 -5.82
N GLY A 190 1.16 -16.64 -5.72
CA GLY A 190 2.00 -16.98 -6.86
C GLY A 190 2.62 -15.77 -7.56
N PHE A 191 2.86 -14.67 -6.85
CA PHE A 191 3.58 -13.52 -7.38
C PHE A 191 5.03 -13.50 -6.89
N GLU A 192 5.94 -13.06 -7.77
CA GLU A 192 7.19 -12.44 -7.34
C GLU A 192 6.88 -11.02 -6.86
N LEU A 193 7.36 -10.65 -5.68
CA LEU A 193 7.23 -9.31 -5.13
C LEU A 193 8.53 -8.54 -5.22
N ARG A 194 8.48 -7.35 -5.81
CA ARG A 194 9.53 -6.32 -5.70
C ARG A 194 9.05 -5.17 -4.82
N CYS A 195 9.71 -4.98 -3.69
CA CYS A 195 9.49 -3.85 -2.79
C CYS A 195 10.41 -2.69 -3.17
N LEU A 196 9.84 -1.50 -3.29
CA LEU A 196 10.59 -0.26 -3.46
C LEU A 196 10.86 0.41 -2.09
N PRO A 197 11.87 1.31 -2.01
CA PRO A 197 12.15 2.09 -0.80
C PRO A 197 10.90 2.79 -0.24
N PRO A 198 10.53 2.56 1.03
CA PRO A 198 9.41 3.25 1.64
C PRO A 198 9.75 4.72 1.89
N VAL A 199 8.74 5.58 1.77
CA VAL A 199 8.85 7.02 1.97
C VAL A 199 8.03 7.43 3.19
N ALA A 200 8.68 7.97 4.22
CA ALA A 200 8.00 8.57 5.35
C ALA A 200 7.79 10.06 5.14
N TYR A 201 6.61 10.56 5.51
CA TYR A 201 6.27 11.97 5.32
C TYR A 201 5.21 12.42 6.33
N THR A 202 5.00 13.73 6.41
CA THR A 202 3.97 14.32 7.25
C THR A 202 2.76 14.68 6.38
N GLY A 203 1.65 14.00 6.60
CA GLY A 203 0.38 14.21 5.90
C GLY A 203 -0.52 15.23 6.60
N HIS A 204 -1.81 15.14 6.29
CA HIS A 204 -2.84 16.01 6.86
C HIS A 204 -2.86 15.95 8.41
N GLN A 205 -3.14 17.07 9.07
CA GLN A 205 -3.16 17.19 10.54
C GLN A 205 -1.86 16.72 11.24
N GLN A 206 -0.71 16.89 10.57
CA GLN A 206 0.59 16.47 11.09
C GLN A 206 0.61 14.96 11.42
N ALA A 207 -0.16 14.15 10.71
CA ALA A 207 -0.09 12.70 10.81
C ALA A 207 1.18 12.22 10.13
N ARG A 208 2.01 11.46 10.84
CA ARG A 208 3.16 10.80 10.24
C ARG A 208 2.65 9.59 9.43
N MET A 209 3.05 9.51 8.18
CA MET A 209 2.63 8.47 7.23
C MET A 209 3.86 7.75 6.68
N VAL A 210 3.68 6.49 6.28
CA VAL A 210 4.66 5.75 5.49
C VAL A 210 3.98 5.24 4.23
N HIS A 211 4.54 5.63 3.08
CA HIS A 211 4.13 5.15 1.77
C HIS A 211 5.03 4.01 1.34
N PHE A 212 4.42 2.94 0.86
CA PHE A 212 5.08 1.78 0.29
C PHE A 212 4.63 1.61 -1.15
N ALA A 213 5.55 1.20 -2.01
CA ALA A 213 5.25 0.79 -3.37
C ALA A 213 5.76 -0.64 -3.58
N PHE A 214 4.88 -1.47 -4.12
CA PHE A 214 5.13 -2.88 -4.38
C PHE A 214 4.77 -3.21 -5.82
N GLU A 215 5.60 -4.01 -6.46
CA GLU A 215 5.28 -4.59 -7.76
C GLU A 215 5.04 -6.09 -7.58
N PHE A 216 3.83 -6.51 -7.90
CA PHE A 216 3.41 -7.89 -7.95
C PHE A 216 3.59 -8.37 -9.38
N LEU A 217 4.59 -9.21 -9.61
CA LEU A 217 4.90 -9.77 -10.91
C LEU A 217 4.27 -11.16 -10.98
N ALA A 218 3.26 -11.31 -11.84
CA ALA A 218 2.63 -12.59 -12.07
C ALA A 218 3.62 -13.52 -12.77
N GLU A 219 3.87 -14.69 -12.20
CA GLU A 219 4.65 -15.73 -12.86
C GLU A 219 3.72 -16.74 -13.55
N ASP A 220 4.08 -17.13 -14.78
CA ASP A 220 3.34 -18.14 -15.57
C ASP A 220 3.61 -19.58 -15.11
N LEU A 221 4.45 -19.79 -14.09
CA LEU A 221 4.98 -21.10 -13.73
C LEU A 221 4.22 -21.78 -12.57
N VAL A 222 4.19 -23.11 -12.64
CA VAL A 222 3.52 -24.04 -11.71
C VAL A 222 4.15 -24.02 -10.30
N PHE A 223 5.35 -23.46 -10.16
CA PHE A 223 6.05 -23.32 -8.88
C PHE A 223 5.80 -21.92 -8.32
N ALA A 224 5.34 -21.85 -7.07
CA ALA A 224 5.08 -20.60 -6.38
C ALA A 224 6.30 -19.66 -6.47
N GLY A 225 6.07 -18.43 -6.93
CA GLY A 225 7.10 -17.43 -7.16
C GLY A 225 8.08 -17.33 -5.99
N VAL A 226 9.32 -17.71 -6.24
CA VAL A 226 10.40 -17.50 -5.27
C VAL A 226 10.80 -16.05 -5.42
N ASN A 227 10.49 -15.23 -4.40
CA ASN A 227 10.88 -13.83 -4.39
C ASN A 227 12.40 -13.73 -4.57
N ARG A 228 12.83 -13.07 -5.65
CA ARG A 228 14.25 -12.79 -5.89
C ARG A 228 14.80 -11.81 -4.86
N GLN A 229 13.97 -10.86 -4.44
CA GLN A 229 14.26 -10.00 -3.31
C GLN A 229 14.06 -10.80 -2.02
N THR A 230 15.15 -11.08 -1.31
CA THR A 230 15.09 -11.81 -0.05
C THR A 230 14.52 -10.95 1.08
N THR A 231 14.16 -11.57 2.20
CA THR A 231 13.79 -10.83 3.41
C THR A 231 14.90 -9.86 3.85
N GLU A 232 16.17 -10.26 3.74
CA GLU A 232 17.30 -9.38 4.04
C GLU A 232 17.35 -8.17 3.09
N ASP A 233 17.15 -8.38 1.79
CA ASP A 233 17.10 -7.29 0.81
C ASP A 233 15.97 -6.31 1.12
N MET A 234 14.77 -6.81 1.46
CA MET A 234 13.63 -5.97 1.85
C MET A 234 13.92 -5.16 3.11
N LEU A 235 14.51 -5.80 4.13
CA LEU A 235 14.87 -5.16 5.39
C LEU A 235 16.00 -4.14 5.24
N THR A 236 16.86 -4.30 4.24
CA THR A 236 18.01 -3.40 3.98
C THR A 236 17.72 -2.27 3.00
N LEU A 237 16.52 -2.22 2.41
CA LEU A 237 16.07 -1.09 1.58
C LEU A 237 16.28 0.25 2.31
N PRO A 238 16.74 1.32 1.64
CA PRO A 238 16.81 2.63 2.28
C PRO A 238 15.42 3.10 2.67
N MET A 239 15.28 3.66 3.86
CA MET A 239 14.11 4.45 4.19
C MET A 239 14.32 5.87 3.66
N LEU A 240 13.35 6.39 2.90
CA LEU A 240 13.35 7.77 2.42
C LEU A 240 12.43 8.62 3.29
N GLU A 241 12.66 9.92 3.29
CA GLU A 241 11.79 10.92 3.90
C GLU A 241 11.45 12.02 2.91
N ALA A 242 10.18 12.37 2.82
CA ALA A 242 9.75 13.56 2.07
C ALA A 242 9.63 14.75 3.04
N LYS A 243 10.43 15.79 2.80
CA LYS A 243 10.45 17.02 3.59
C LYS A 243 10.67 18.22 2.66
N ASP A 244 9.88 19.28 2.86
CA ASP A 244 10.00 20.54 2.11
C ASP A 244 9.94 20.34 0.58
N GLY A 245 9.14 19.37 0.12
CA GLY A 245 8.96 19.06 -1.30
C GLY A 245 10.08 18.22 -1.94
N ALA A 246 11.08 17.78 -1.17
CA ALA A 246 12.16 16.92 -1.63
C ALA A 246 12.17 15.59 -0.88
N LEU A 247 12.63 14.53 -1.54
CA LEU A 247 13.04 13.29 -0.89
C LEU A 247 14.47 13.43 -0.37
N ALA A 248 14.74 12.79 0.76
CA ALA A 248 16.05 12.59 1.34
C ALA A 248 16.15 11.15 1.89
N LEU A 249 17.36 10.65 2.14
CA LEU A 249 17.50 9.48 3.01
C LEU A 249 17.04 9.84 4.43
N ALA A 250 16.30 8.93 5.07
CA ALA A 250 15.95 9.10 6.47
C ALA A 250 17.20 9.21 7.33
N THR A 251 17.17 10.11 8.31
CA THR A 251 18.30 10.38 9.21
C THR A 251 18.74 9.16 10.03
N ILE A 252 17.82 8.24 10.29
CA ILE A 252 18.09 6.99 10.99
C ILE A 252 17.90 5.83 10.01
N GLN A 253 18.90 4.96 9.95
CA GLN A 253 18.85 3.69 9.23
C GLN A 253 19.28 2.58 10.19
N HIS A 254 18.97 1.33 9.86
CA HIS A 254 19.44 0.21 10.67
C HIS A 254 20.99 0.10 10.56
N PRO A 255 21.70 -0.45 11.57
CA PRO A 255 23.16 -0.43 11.62
C PRO A 255 23.88 -1.15 10.48
N GLN A 256 23.19 -2.05 9.78
CA GLN A 256 23.74 -2.79 8.64
C GLN A 256 23.43 -2.12 7.29
N PHE A 257 22.76 -0.98 7.31
CA PHE A 257 22.49 -0.19 6.12
C PHE A 257 23.80 0.26 5.48
N LYS A 258 23.88 0.11 4.16
CA LYS A 258 25.06 0.41 3.36
C LYS A 258 24.68 1.41 2.27
N PRO A 259 24.99 2.71 2.42
CA PRO A 259 24.64 3.73 1.43
C PRO A 259 25.10 3.39 0.01
N GLU A 260 26.26 2.75 -0.13
CA GLU A 260 26.82 2.33 -1.42
C GLU A 260 25.93 1.31 -2.16
N LYS A 261 25.11 0.55 -1.44
CA LYS A 261 24.15 -0.40 -2.02
C LYS A 261 22.84 0.26 -2.48
N CYS A 262 22.60 1.53 -2.15
CA CYS A 262 21.35 2.21 -2.48
C CYS A 262 21.25 2.64 -3.93
N ARG A 263 22.38 2.96 -4.56
CA ARG A 263 22.43 3.45 -5.94
C ARG A 263 21.64 2.56 -6.92
N PRO A 264 21.87 1.23 -7.01
CA PRO A 264 21.10 0.38 -7.93
C PRO A 264 19.60 0.37 -7.62
N ILE A 265 19.24 0.43 -6.34
CA ILE A 265 17.85 0.41 -5.86
C ILE A 265 17.11 1.70 -6.24
N LEU A 266 17.79 2.85 -6.17
CA LEU A 266 17.21 4.17 -6.38
C LEU A 266 17.29 4.66 -7.84
N THR A 267 17.87 3.88 -8.76
CA THR A 267 18.05 4.27 -10.17
C THR A 267 16.77 4.76 -10.86
N HIS A 268 15.61 4.23 -10.45
CA HIS A 268 14.30 4.63 -10.96
C HIS A 268 13.93 6.11 -10.69
N LEU A 269 14.62 6.78 -9.75
CA LEU A 269 14.45 8.21 -9.47
C LEU A 269 15.26 9.12 -10.41
N GLY A 270 16.10 8.54 -11.28
CA GLY A 270 17.01 9.28 -12.17
C GLY A 270 18.38 9.55 -11.55
N SER A 271 19.44 9.34 -12.32
CA SER A 271 20.83 9.35 -11.83
C SER A 271 21.24 10.63 -11.09
N GLY A 272 20.91 11.80 -11.66
CA GLY A 272 21.23 13.09 -11.03
C GLY A 272 20.53 13.30 -9.69
N TYR A 273 19.32 12.74 -9.52
CA TYR A 273 18.61 12.81 -8.24
C TYR A 273 19.23 11.88 -7.21
N VAL A 274 19.57 10.66 -7.61
CA VAL A 274 20.27 9.69 -6.74
C VAL A 274 21.60 10.24 -6.24
N ASP A 275 22.35 10.93 -7.10
CA ASP A 275 23.60 11.57 -6.69
C ASP A 275 23.37 12.63 -5.61
N SER A 276 22.29 13.43 -5.72
CA SER A 276 21.95 14.42 -4.69
C SER A 276 21.47 13.80 -3.37
N LEU A 277 20.90 12.59 -3.41
CA LEU A 277 20.41 11.87 -2.22
C LEU A 277 21.53 11.20 -1.41
N LEU A 278 22.63 10.82 -2.08
CA LEU A 278 23.72 10.03 -1.49
C LEU A 278 24.95 10.87 -1.08
N CYS A 279 24.97 12.17 -1.40
CA CYS A 279 26.01 13.13 -0.99
C CYS A 279 25.65 13.79 0.34
#